data_AF-A0A535F241-F1
#
_entry.id   AF-A0A535F241-F1
#
_cell.length_a   1.000
_cell.length_b   1.000
_cell.length_c   1.000
_cell.angle_alpha   90.00
_cell.angle_beta   90.00
_cell.angle_gamma   90.00
#
_symmetry.space_group_name_H-M   'P 1'
#
loop_
_entity.id
_entity.type
_entity.pdbx_description
1 polymer ?
#
loop_
_entity_poly.entity_id
_entity_poly.type
_entity_poly.pdbx_seq_one_letter_code
_entity_poly.pdbx_strand_id
1 'polypeptide(L)'
;MVAVFTCWQILGVSEAEAEAARQWGAEGVGLLRTEFLFATASTLPGEDEQRRRYVQVFQAFQGDTSRQAGPVVVRTLDAGADKPMPALDALLGPPSEANPALGLRGLRIHLAHPALLEQQLSALLKAAAETGIQLHIMFPMITTVEELRTARAI
;
A
#
# COMPACT_ATOMS: atom_id res chain seq x y z
N MET A 1 18.80 -2.08 22.80
CA MET A 1 17.52 -2.76 23.07
C MET A 1 16.76 -2.77 21.75
N VAL A 2 16.54 -3.93 21.13
CA VAL A 2 15.75 -4.03 19.88
C VAL A 2 14.29 -4.04 20.31
N ALA A 3 13.52 -3.03 19.91
CA ALA A 3 12.07 -3.03 20.12
C ALA A 3 11.46 -4.14 19.25
N VAL A 4 10.72 -5.06 19.86
CA VAL A 4 9.94 -6.09 19.15
C VAL A 4 8.50 -5.63 19.19
N PHE A 5 7.93 -5.38 18.02
CA PHE A 5 6.53 -5.00 17.87
C PHE A 5 5.70 -6.20 17.45
N THR A 6 4.53 -6.35 18.06
CA THR A 6 3.54 -7.33 17.63
C THR A 6 2.80 -6.78 16.40
N CYS A 7 3.13 -7.25 15.20
CA CYS A 7 2.59 -6.73 13.95
C CYS A 7 1.69 -7.73 13.22
N TRP A 8 0.63 -7.23 12.59
CA TRP A 8 -0.31 -8.03 11.80
C TRP A 8 -0.21 -7.76 10.30
N GLN A 9 -0.57 -8.76 9.50
CA GLN A 9 -0.81 -8.57 8.07
C GLN A 9 -2.28 -8.25 7.86
N ILE A 10 -2.56 -7.15 7.18
CA ILE A 10 -3.91 -6.71 6.85
C ILE A 10 -4.09 -6.90 5.34
N LEU A 11 -5.06 -7.75 4.98
CA LEU A 11 -5.31 -8.17 3.60
C LEU A 11 -6.22 -7.18 2.86
N GLY A 12 -7.09 -6.46 3.59
CA GLY A 12 -7.95 -5.43 3.07
C GLY A 12 -8.10 -4.25 4.02
N VAL A 13 -8.42 -3.09 3.48
CA VAL A 13 -8.66 -1.86 4.26
C VAL A 13 -10.14 -1.77 4.57
N SER A 14 -10.60 -2.73 5.36
CA SER A 14 -11.75 -2.48 6.19
C SER A 14 -11.23 -1.96 7.53
N GLU A 15 -11.80 -0.84 7.98
CA GLU A 15 -11.66 -0.35 9.35
C GLU A 15 -11.85 -1.50 10.36
N ALA A 16 -12.77 -2.42 10.06
CA ALA A 16 -13.03 -3.62 10.84
C ALA A 16 -11.82 -4.58 10.98
N GLU A 17 -11.05 -4.82 9.91
CA GLU A 17 -9.83 -5.65 9.98
C GLU A 17 -8.75 -4.97 10.83
N ALA A 18 -8.58 -3.66 10.66
CA ALA A 18 -7.62 -2.87 11.43
C ALA A 18 -7.96 -2.84 12.92
N GLU A 19 -9.24 -2.63 13.23
CA GLU A 19 -9.77 -2.64 14.59
C GLU A 19 -9.69 -4.03 15.23
N ALA A 20 -10.03 -5.10 14.50
CA ALA A 20 -9.90 -6.47 14.99
C ALA A 20 -8.44 -6.83 15.31
N ALA A 21 -7.49 -6.45 14.45
CA ALA A 21 -6.06 -6.63 14.71
C ALA A 21 -5.63 -5.91 15.99
N ARG A 22 -6.11 -4.68 16.19
CA ARG A 22 -5.85 -3.89 17.41
C ARG A 22 -6.40 -4.57 18.67
N GLN A 23 -7.62 -5.09 18.62
CA GLN A 23 -8.25 -5.85 19.72
C GLN A 23 -7.49 -7.13 20.07
N TRP A 24 -6.80 -7.72 19.10
CA TRP A 24 -5.93 -8.89 19.30
C TRP A 24 -4.50 -8.53 19.72
N GLY A 25 -4.24 -7.26 20.04
CA GLY A 25 -2.96 -6.79 20.58
C GLY A 25 -1.93 -6.42 19.53
N ALA A 26 -2.32 -6.21 18.26
CA ALA A 26 -1.42 -5.65 17.27
C ALA A 26 -1.02 -4.22 17.67
N GLU A 27 0.28 -4.00 17.75
CA GLU A 27 0.89 -2.69 18.02
C GLU A 27 1.03 -1.87 16.74
N GLY A 28 1.10 -2.53 15.59
CA GLY A 28 1.17 -1.92 14.27
C GLY A 28 0.86 -2.91 13.15
N VAL A 29 1.17 -2.52 11.91
CA VAL A 29 0.89 -3.31 10.71
C VAL A 29 2.20 -3.67 10.02
N GLY A 30 2.47 -4.97 9.92
CA GLY A 30 3.70 -5.48 9.28
C GLY A 30 3.60 -5.51 7.76
N LEU A 31 2.37 -5.57 7.23
CA LEU A 31 2.10 -5.50 5.79
C LEU A 31 0.65 -5.08 5.54
N LEU A 32 0.47 -3.88 5.00
CA LEU A 32 -0.78 -3.41 4.43
C LEU A 32 -0.72 -3.57 2.90
N ARG A 33 -1.58 -4.42 2.35
CA ARG A 33 -1.74 -4.58 0.90
C ARG A 33 -2.65 -3.49 0.35
N THR A 34 -2.30 -2.85 -0.76
CA THR A 34 -3.09 -1.75 -1.33
C THR A 34 -3.96 -2.14 -2.51
N GLU A 35 -3.89 -3.39 -2.96
CA GLU A 35 -4.66 -3.88 -4.11
C GLU A 35 -6.17 -3.71 -3.94
N PHE A 36 -6.69 -3.70 -2.71
CA PHE A 36 -8.11 -3.47 -2.42
C PHE A 36 -8.63 -2.13 -2.98
N LEU A 37 -7.78 -1.10 -3.11
CA LEU A 37 -8.17 0.20 -3.67
C LEU A 37 -8.54 0.10 -5.14
N PHE A 38 -7.98 -0.89 -5.83
CA PHE A 38 -8.02 -1.00 -7.29
C PHE A 38 -8.85 -2.20 -7.74
N ALA A 39 -8.97 -3.24 -6.92
CA ALA A 39 -9.58 -4.52 -7.28
C ALA A 39 -11.05 -4.42 -7.71
N THR A 40 -11.85 -3.54 -7.08
CA THR A 40 -13.28 -3.37 -7.41
C THR A 40 -13.58 -2.01 -8.03
N ALA A 41 -12.56 -1.16 -8.23
CA ALA A 41 -12.76 0.16 -8.80
C ALA A 41 -12.91 0.06 -10.32
N SER A 42 -13.88 0.81 -10.86
CA SER A 42 -14.08 0.92 -12.32
C SER A 42 -13.11 1.91 -12.97
N THR A 43 -12.58 2.86 -12.19
CA THR A 43 -11.58 3.86 -12.62
C THR A 43 -10.47 3.94 -11.59
N LEU A 44 -9.30 4.43 -11.99
CA LEU A 44 -8.19 4.62 -11.05
C LEU A 44 -8.63 5.53 -9.88
N PRO A 45 -8.48 5.08 -8.62
CA PRO A 45 -8.84 5.90 -7.46
C PRO A 45 -7.92 7.10 -7.41
N GLY A 46 -8.49 8.30 -7.35
CA GLY A 46 -7.72 9.54 -7.23
C GLY A 46 -7.02 9.67 -5.88
N GLU A 47 -6.11 10.64 -5.76
CA GLU A 47 -5.31 10.87 -4.55
C GLU A 47 -6.18 10.99 -3.28
N ASP A 48 -7.23 11.83 -3.32
CA ASP A 48 -8.10 12.07 -2.17
C ASP A 48 -8.88 10.82 -1.75
N GLU A 49 -9.26 9.97 -2.70
CA GLU A 49 -9.91 8.71 -2.40
C GLU A 49 -8.95 7.75 -1.70
N GLN A 50 -7.73 7.60 -2.24
CA GLN A 50 -6.70 6.78 -1.62
C GLN A 50 -6.37 7.28 -0.20
N ARG A 51 -6.19 8.60 -0.03
CA ARG A 51 -5.93 9.23 1.27
C ARG A 51 -7.01 8.88 2.28
N ARG A 52 -8.29 9.09 1.94
CA ARG A 52 -9.42 8.78 2.84
C ARG A 52 -9.40 7.32 3.29
N ARG A 53 -9.11 6.39 2.38
CA ARG A 53 -9.03 4.96 2.70
C ARG A 53 -7.84 4.64 3.60
N TYR A 54 -6.68 5.24 3.36
CA TYR A 54 -5.52 5.06 4.23
C TYR A 54 -5.77 5.62 5.64
N VAL A 55 -6.38 6.80 5.75
CA VAL A 55 -6.75 7.40 7.05
C VAL A 55 -7.62 6.45 7.87
N GLN A 56 -8.63 5.80 7.27
CA GLN A 56 -9.51 4.86 7.96
C GLN A 56 -8.74 3.71 8.64
N VAL A 57 -7.65 3.23 8.03
CA VAL A 57 -6.82 2.16 8.62
C VAL A 57 -5.89 2.73 9.66
N PHE A 58 -5.23 3.84 9.32
CA PHE A 58 -4.21 4.43 10.17
C PHE A 58 -4.81 4.91 11.50
N GLN A 59 -6.07 5.35 11.50
CA GLN A 59 -6.83 5.71 12.70
C GLN A 59 -6.88 4.59 13.75
N ALA A 60 -7.04 3.32 13.35
CA ALA A 60 -7.03 2.19 14.29
C ALA A 60 -5.68 2.00 15.01
N PHE A 61 -4.59 2.49 14.40
CA PHE A 61 -3.24 2.41 14.95
C PHE A 61 -2.74 3.75 15.51
N GLN A 62 -3.63 4.74 15.66
CA GLN A 62 -3.34 5.92 16.47
C GLN A 62 -3.12 5.49 17.92
N GLY A 63 -2.08 6.05 18.55
CA GLY A 63 -1.59 5.56 19.84
C GLY A 63 -2.67 5.46 20.92
N ASP A 64 -2.66 4.36 21.66
CA ASP A 64 -3.23 4.32 23.01
C ASP A 64 -2.09 4.67 23.98
N THR A 65 -2.30 5.68 24.82
CA THR A 65 -1.38 6.27 25.81
C THR A 65 -0.63 5.28 26.72
N SER A 66 -1.00 4.00 26.74
CA SER A 66 -0.37 2.96 27.58
C SER A 66 0.75 2.16 26.90
N ARG A 67 0.87 2.14 25.56
CA ARG A 67 1.95 1.44 24.82
C ARG A 67 2.39 2.20 23.58
N GLN A 68 3.67 2.09 23.23
CA GLN A 68 4.21 2.70 22.01
C GLN A 68 3.53 2.09 20.78
N ALA A 69 2.91 2.92 19.94
CA ALA A 69 2.37 2.48 18.66
C ALA A 69 3.51 2.01 17.75
N GLY A 70 3.35 0.82 17.18
CA GLY A 70 4.26 0.26 16.19
C GLY A 70 4.04 0.86 14.79
N PRO A 71 4.98 0.61 13.87
CA PRO A 71 4.89 1.17 12.52
C PRO A 71 3.75 0.54 11.71
N VAL A 72 3.29 1.26 10.69
CA VAL A 72 2.39 0.75 9.65
C VAL A 72 3.19 0.65 8.35
N VAL A 73 3.47 -0.58 7.92
CA VAL A 73 4.20 -0.88 6.69
C VAL A 73 3.20 -1.03 5.55
N VAL A 74 3.19 -0.10 4.61
CA VAL A 74 2.34 -0.14 3.42
C VAL A 74 3.12 -0.57 2.20
N ARG A 75 2.63 -1.62 1.52
CA ARG A 75 3.17 -2.03 0.23
C ARG A 75 2.50 -1.22 -0.87
N THR A 76 3.28 -0.59 -1.75
CA THR A 76 2.69 0.07 -2.93
C THR A 76 1.99 -0.95 -3.83
N LEU A 77 1.25 -0.47 -4.84
CA LEU A 77 0.43 -1.35 -5.69
C LEU A 77 1.23 -2.54 -6.26
N ASP A 78 0.82 -3.74 -5.88
CA ASP A 78 1.34 -5.02 -6.39
C ASP A 78 0.29 -5.69 -7.30
N ALA A 79 0.01 -5.00 -8.41
CA ALA A 79 -0.84 -5.48 -9.48
C ALA A 79 -0.03 -6.20 -10.56
N GLY A 80 -0.69 -7.04 -11.35
CA GLY A 80 -0.13 -7.77 -12.46
C GLY A 80 -1.25 -8.39 -13.29
N ALA A 81 -0.92 -8.89 -14.49
CA ALA A 81 -1.89 -9.45 -15.43
C ALA A 81 -2.64 -10.71 -14.92
N ASP A 82 -2.23 -11.27 -13.79
CA ASP A 82 -2.87 -12.40 -13.09
C ASP A 82 -4.07 -11.98 -12.21
N LYS A 83 -4.18 -10.70 -11.86
CA LYS A 83 -5.27 -10.16 -11.03
C LYS A 83 -6.10 -9.18 -11.86
N PRO A 84 -7.34 -9.50 -12.27
CA PRO A 84 -8.16 -8.56 -13.04
C PRO A 84 -8.44 -7.32 -12.17
N MET A 85 -7.97 -6.16 -12.64
CA MET A 85 -8.17 -4.87 -12.00
C MET A 85 -8.73 -3.90 -13.06
N PRO A 86 -10.06 -3.78 -13.18
CA PRO A 86 -10.69 -3.01 -14.25
C PRO A 86 -10.19 -1.57 -14.36
N ALA A 87 -9.93 -0.92 -13.22
CA ALA A 87 -9.34 0.41 -13.15
C ALA A 87 -7.96 0.51 -13.82
N LEU A 88 -7.20 -0.58 -13.83
CA LEU A 88 -5.82 -0.63 -14.33
C LEU A 88 -5.77 -1.09 -15.80
N ASP A 89 -6.75 -1.87 -16.26
CA ASP A 89 -6.85 -2.36 -17.65
C ASP A 89 -6.89 -1.20 -18.67
N ALA A 90 -7.54 -0.08 -18.31
CA ALA A 90 -7.58 1.12 -19.14
C ALA A 90 -6.20 1.77 -19.34
N LEU A 91 -5.27 1.58 -18.39
CA LEU A 91 -3.92 2.14 -18.44
C LEU A 91 -2.91 1.17 -19.07
N LEU A 92 -2.97 -0.12 -18.71
CA LEU A 92 -2.00 -1.13 -19.12
C LEU A 92 -2.35 -1.78 -20.46
N GLY A 93 -3.60 -1.65 -20.91
CA GLY A 93 -4.11 -2.37 -22.06
C GLY A 93 -4.41 -3.84 -21.76
N PRO A 94 -4.88 -4.61 -22.75
CA PRO A 94 -5.24 -6.00 -22.56
C PRO A 94 -4.02 -6.83 -22.17
N PRO A 95 -4.13 -7.73 -21.17
CA PRO A 95 -3.03 -8.62 -20.81
C PRO A 95 -2.74 -9.58 -21.98
N SER A 96 -1.60 -9.39 -22.66
CA SER A 96 -1.13 -10.26 -23.75
C SER A 96 0.18 -10.97 -23.42
N GLU A 97 0.61 -10.90 -22.16
CA GLU A 97 1.88 -11.47 -21.74
C GLU A 97 1.81 -12.99 -21.63
N ALA A 98 2.80 -13.68 -22.19
CA ALA A 98 2.90 -15.15 -22.11
C ALA A 98 3.11 -15.64 -20.66
N ASN A 99 3.73 -14.82 -19.81
CA ASN A 99 3.91 -15.13 -18.38
C ASN A 99 3.70 -13.89 -17.51
N PRO A 100 2.48 -13.69 -17.00
CA PRO A 100 2.13 -12.59 -16.09
C PRO A 100 3.01 -12.49 -14.84
N ALA A 101 3.48 -13.63 -14.31
CA ALA A 101 4.26 -13.64 -13.08
C ALA A 101 5.64 -12.99 -13.24
N LEU A 102 6.18 -12.98 -14.47
CA LEU A 102 7.49 -12.41 -14.82
C LEU A 102 7.39 -11.08 -15.59
N GLY A 103 6.18 -10.63 -15.92
CA GLY A 103 5.93 -9.48 -16.79
C GLY A 103 5.85 -8.13 -16.06
N LEU A 104 4.98 -7.26 -16.59
CA LEU A 104 4.75 -5.91 -16.09
C LEU A 104 3.86 -5.94 -14.84
N ARG A 105 4.50 -5.94 -13.67
CA ARG A 105 3.83 -6.03 -12.36
C ARG A 105 4.58 -5.30 -11.24
N GLY A 106 3.90 -5.06 -10.12
CA GLY A 106 4.48 -4.45 -8.94
C GLY A 106 5.16 -3.11 -9.25
N LEU A 107 6.39 -2.92 -8.75
CA LEU A 107 7.14 -1.68 -8.99
C LEU A 107 7.38 -1.39 -10.49
N ARG A 108 7.42 -2.40 -11.37
CA ARG A 108 7.63 -2.19 -12.81
C ARG A 108 6.50 -1.39 -13.44
N ILE A 109 5.25 -1.58 -12.99
CA ILE A 109 4.12 -0.76 -13.40
C ILE A 109 4.35 0.70 -13.00
N HIS A 110 4.79 0.93 -11.76
CA HIS A 110 5.08 2.27 -11.27
C HIS A 110 6.24 2.94 -12.02
N LEU A 111 7.27 2.20 -12.41
CA LEU A 111 8.37 2.74 -13.22
C LEU A 111 7.93 3.06 -14.66
N ALA A 112 7.01 2.28 -15.23
CA ALA A 112 6.41 2.55 -16.54
C ALA A 112 5.38 3.71 -16.49
N HIS A 113 4.70 3.88 -15.36
CA HIS A 113 3.68 4.90 -15.14
C HIS A 113 3.92 5.67 -13.82
N PRO A 114 4.93 6.57 -13.76
CA PRO A 114 5.33 7.24 -12.53
C PRO A 114 4.21 8.01 -11.83
N ALA A 115 3.26 8.58 -12.58
CA ALA A 115 2.12 9.30 -12.02
C ALA A 115 1.25 8.44 -11.09
N LEU A 116 1.16 7.12 -11.33
CA LEU A 116 0.48 6.22 -10.40
C LEU A 116 1.19 6.15 -9.05
N LEU A 117 2.52 6.11 -9.08
CA LEU A 117 3.32 6.05 -7.86
C LEU A 117 3.26 7.38 -7.11
N GLU A 118 3.45 8.50 -7.81
CA GLU A 118 3.39 9.84 -7.25
C GLU A 118 2.06 10.08 -6.52
N GLN A 119 0.94 9.73 -7.16
CA GLN A 119 -0.38 9.85 -6.57
C GLN A 119 -0.54 8.97 -5.31
N GLN A 120 -0.05 7.73 -5.37
CA GLN A 120 -0.12 6.81 -4.22
C GLN A 120 0.75 7.28 -3.06
N LEU A 121 1.98 7.72 -3.33
CA LEU A 121 2.91 8.25 -2.33
C LEU A 121 2.36 9.52 -1.69
N SER A 122 1.84 10.46 -2.47
CA SER A 122 1.20 11.68 -1.97
C SER A 122 0.05 11.36 -1.03
N ALA A 123 -0.85 10.45 -1.43
CA ALA A 123 -1.97 10.00 -0.60
C ALA A 123 -1.52 9.36 0.73
N LEU A 124 -0.49 8.50 0.69
CA LEU A 124 0.06 7.83 1.87
C LEU A 124 0.69 8.83 2.84
N LEU A 125 1.53 9.74 2.33
CA LEU A 125 2.22 10.75 3.14
C LEU A 125 1.22 11.71 3.80
N LYS A 126 0.20 12.16 3.06
CA LYS A 126 -0.88 12.99 3.62
C LYS A 126 -1.67 12.27 4.69
N ALA A 127 -2.05 11.00 4.45
CA ALA A 127 -2.76 10.20 5.44
C ALA A 127 -1.93 9.96 6.71
N ALA A 128 -0.63 9.69 6.58
CA ALA A 128 0.27 9.51 7.71
C ALA A 128 0.45 10.81 8.51
N ALA A 129 0.58 11.95 7.84
CA ALA A 129 0.65 13.26 8.50
C ALA A 129 -0.66 13.59 9.24
N GLU A 130 -1.81 13.30 8.65
CA GLU A 130 -3.13 13.52 9.23
C GLU A 130 -3.37 12.66 10.47
N THR A 131 -2.85 11.42 10.48
CA THR A 131 -3.10 10.47 11.55
C THR A 131 -1.98 10.36 12.58
N GLY A 132 -0.79 10.87 12.28
CA GLY A 132 0.37 10.84 13.17
C GLY A 132 1.04 9.46 13.31
N ILE A 133 0.73 8.51 12.41
CA ILE A 133 1.33 7.17 12.45
C ILE A 133 2.78 7.17 11.95
N GLN A 134 3.57 6.20 12.42
CA GLN A 134 4.88 5.91 11.82
C GLN A 134 4.69 5.08 10.54
N LEU A 135 4.63 5.76 9.40
CA LEU A 135 4.49 5.13 8.09
C LEU A 135 5.82 4.61 7.56
N HIS A 136 5.86 3.33 7.17
CA HIS A 136 6.92 2.76 6.34
C HIS A 136 6.33 2.37 4.98
N ILE A 137 7.05 2.67 3.89
CA ILE A 137 6.62 2.34 2.53
C ILE A 137 7.52 1.23 1.98
N MET A 138 6.91 0.18 1.44
CA MET A 138 7.58 -0.99 0.86
C MET A 138 7.25 -1.09 -0.62
N PHE A 139 8.26 -1.12 -1.48
CA PHE A 139 8.08 -1.34 -2.91
C PHE A 139 8.16 -2.85 -3.25
N PRO A 140 7.17 -3.41 -3.97
CA PRO A 140 7.17 -4.81 -4.37
C PRO A 140 8.07 -5.07 -5.59
N MET A 141 8.58 -6.30 -5.74
CA MET A 141 9.24 -6.78 -6.97
C MET A 141 10.51 -6.02 -7.39
N ILE A 142 11.27 -5.46 -6.44
CA ILE A 142 12.60 -4.89 -6.71
C ILE A 142 13.57 -6.00 -7.11
N THR A 143 14.31 -5.79 -8.21
CA THR A 143 15.37 -6.67 -8.69
C THR A 143 16.75 -6.02 -8.69
N THR A 144 16.81 -4.69 -8.80
CA THR A 144 18.06 -3.92 -8.84
C THR A 144 18.01 -2.72 -7.88
N VAL A 145 19.19 -2.21 -7.50
CA VAL A 145 19.28 -1.02 -6.65
C VAL A 145 18.83 0.24 -7.41
N GLU A 146 19.02 0.25 -8.72
CA GLU A 146 18.64 1.33 -9.63
C GLU A 146 17.11 1.52 -9.62
N GLU A 147 16.33 0.43 -9.66
CA GLU A 147 14.86 0.50 -9.54
C GLU A 147 14.43 1.17 -8.23
N LEU A 148 15.07 0.81 -7.11
CA LEU A 148 14.80 1.44 -5.82
C LEU A 148 15.18 2.92 -5.81
N ARG A 149 16.32 3.29 -6.40
CA ARG A 149 16.76 4.69 -6.50
C ARG A 149 15.79 5.52 -7.32
N THR A 150 15.32 4.99 -8.46
CA THR A 150 14.32 5.66 -9.30
C THR A 150 13.00 5.81 -8.57
N ALA A 151 12.51 4.77 -7.92
CA ALA A 151 11.27 4.82 -7.14
C ALA A 151 11.33 5.85 -5.99
N ARG A 152 12.49 5.96 -5.33
CA ARG A 152 12.70 6.91 -4.22
C ARG A 152 12.89 8.36 -4.68
N ALA A 153 13.21 8.58 -5.96
CA ALA A 153 13.38 9.91 -6.54
C ALA A 153 12.05 10.55 -6.99
N ILE A 154 10.99 9.74 -7.06
CA ILE A 154 9.59 10.16 -7.24
C ILE A 154 9.05 10.61 -5.87
#